data_AF-A0A5C8MFC0-F1
#
_entry.id   AF-A0A5C8MFC0-F1
#
_cell.length_a   1.000
_cell.length_b   1.000
_cell.length_c   1.000
_cell.angle_alpha   90.00
_cell.angle_beta   90.00
_cell.angle_gamma   90.00
#
_symmetry.space_group_name_H-M   'P 1'
#
loop_
_entity.id
_entity.type
_entity.pdbx_description
1 polymer ?
#
loop_
_entity_poly.entity_id
_entity_poly.type
_entity_poly.pdbx_seq_one_letter_code
_entity_poly.pdbx_strand_id
1 'polypeptide(L)'
;MPDKTWNPEVLSRVHEQLKQAKMEDEWIYVADSAAMTKDTLAQTKAANAFLITRGPSSLRIVKRALAEADSPHIPWSEPFTLAERNGATYRVWETSSTYEGHPVRLIVVESSALDQRKGKTLEKERTKEAELLREEQARWER
;
A
#
# COMPACT_ATOMS: atom_id res chain seq x y z
N MET A 1 8.41 -1.28 22.69
CA MET A 1 6.99 -0.91 22.55
C MET A 1 6.49 -1.33 21.18
N PRO A 2 5.23 -1.77 21.03
CA PRO A 2 4.67 -2.09 19.72
C PRO A 2 4.45 -0.82 18.86
N ASP A 3 4.69 -0.91 17.55
CA ASP A 3 4.58 0.22 16.62
C ASP A 3 3.18 0.86 16.59
N LYS A 4 2.14 0.04 16.78
CA LYS A 4 0.74 0.49 16.87
C LYS A 4 0.46 1.43 18.05
N THR A 5 1.28 1.35 19.10
CA THR A 5 1.21 2.22 20.29
C THR A 5 2.17 3.40 20.16
N TRP A 6 3.31 3.19 19.50
CA TRP A 6 4.32 4.21 19.28
C TRP A 6 3.86 5.32 18.31
N ASN A 7 3.26 4.95 17.18
CA ASN A 7 2.80 5.90 16.17
C ASN A 7 1.88 7.01 16.70
N PRO A 8 0.81 6.69 17.46
CA PRO A 8 -0.01 7.74 18.05
C PRO A 8 0.79 8.62 19.04
N GLU A 9 1.57 8.01 19.94
CA GLU A 9 2.33 8.76 20.94
C GLU A 9 3.31 9.77 20.31
N VAL A 10 4.04 9.36 19.27
CA VAL A 10 4.97 10.25 18.56
C VAL A 10 4.23 11.39 17.87
N LEU A 11 3.12 11.10 17.19
CA LEU A 11 2.32 12.12 16.52
C LEU A 11 1.88 13.21 17.51
N SER A 12 1.37 12.80 18.69
CA SER A 12 0.97 13.73 19.75
C SER A 12 2.14 14.60 20.23
N ARG A 13 3.31 14.00 20.48
CA ARG A 13 4.50 14.72 20.97
C ARG A 13 5.03 15.71 19.93
N VAL A 14 5.07 15.31 18.65
CA VAL A 14 5.49 16.20 17.56
C VAL A 14 4.52 17.37 17.43
N HIS A 15 3.21 17.13 17.53
CA HIS A 15 2.21 18.19 17.51
C HIS A 15 2.40 19.20 18.64
N GLU A 16 2.69 18.74 19.86
CA GLU A 16 2.98 19.62 20.99
C GLU A 16 4.22 20.50 20.74
N GLN A 17 5.27 19.93 20.16
CA GLN A 17 6.48 20.67 19.81
C GLN A 17 6.23 21.71 18.71
N LEU A 18 5.45 21.37 17.69
CA LEU A 18 5.07 22.31 16.62
C LEU A 18 4.25 23.48 17.18
N LYS A 19 3.31 23.20 18.09
CA LYS A 19 2.56 24.23 18.82
C LYS A 19 3.47 25.14 19.63
N GLN A 20 4.43 24.59 20.36
CA GLN A 20 5.41 25.39 21.11
C GLN A 20 6.27 26.27 20.20
N ALA A 21 6.60 25.77 19.01
CA ALA A 21 7.31 26.51 17.97
C ALA A 21 6.44 27.53 17.22
N LYS A 22 5.14 27.65 17.55
CA LYS A 22 4.15 28.50 16.87
C LYS A 22 4.03 28.20 15.37
N MET A 23 4.27 26.95 14.99
CA MET A 23 4.01 26.45 13.64
C MET A 23 2.57 25.94 13.61
N GLU A 24 1.66 26.79 13.14
CA GLU A 24 0.21 26.51 13.09
C GLU A 24 -0.24 25.93 11.75
N ASP A 25 0.69 25.79 10.80
CA ASP A 25 0.42 25.26 9.46
C ASP A 25 0.10 23.75 9.49
N GLU A 26 -0.68 23.32 8.50
CA GLU A 26 -0.92 21.90 8.24
C GLU A 26 0.41 21.18 7.95
N TRP A 27 0.56 19.97 8.50
CA TRP A 27 1.78 19.18 8.35
C TRP A 27 1.46 17.74 7.97
N ILE A 28 2.42 17.06 7.35
CA ILE A 28 2.27 15.70 6.85
C ILE A 28 3.07 14.74 7.74
N TYR A 29 2.37 13.80 8.37
CA TYR A 29 2.96 12.68 9.07
C TYR A 29 3.06 11.48 8.13
N VAL A 30 4.29 11.06 7.82
CA VAL A 30 4.55 9.86 7.00
C VAL A 30 4.99 8.73 7.92
N ALA A 31 4.24 7.63 7.91
CA ALA A 31 4.49 6.51 8.81
C ALA A 31 4.33 5.15 8.11
N ASP A 32 4.84 4.13 8.78
CA ASP A 32 4.74 2.74 8.34
C ASP A 32 3.28 2.22 8.43
N SER A 33 3.03 1.00 7.96
CA SER A 33 1.68 0.44 7.92
C SER A 33 1.05 0.20 9.31
N ALA A 34 1.87 0.12 10.37
CA ALA A 34 1.34 0.00 11.73
C ALA A 34 0.62 1.27 12.20
N ALA A 35 0.78 2.41 11.50
CA ALA A 35 0.05 3.65 11.75
C ALA A 35 -1.43 3.60 11.33
N MET A 36 -1.85 2.57 10.57
CA MET A 36 -3.24 2.42 10.14
C MET A 36 -4.12 1.87 11.29
N THR A 37 -4.28 2.67 12.34
CA THR A 37 -5.10 2.38 13.53
C THR A 37 -6.07 3.50 13.81
N LYS A 38 -7.18 3.18 14.51
CA LYS A 38 -8.18 4.15 14.95
C LYS A 38 -7.55 5.32 15.73
N ASP A 39 -6.65 5.00 16.67
CA ASP A 39 -6.05 6.00 17.56
C ASP A 39 -5.14 6.96 16.77
N THR A 40 -4.32 6.44 15.86
CA THR A 40 -3.46 7.28 15.02
C THR A 40 -4.28 8.21 14.13
N LEU A 41 -5.38 7.71 13.55
CA LEU A 41 -6.28 8.52 12.72
C LEU A 41 -6.98 9.61 13.53
N ALA A 42 -7.45 9.28 14.74
CA ALA A 42 -8.08 10.25 15.63
C ALA A 42 -7.10 11.37 16.03
N GLN A 43 -5.86 11.01 16.36
CA GLN A 43 -4.84 11.99 16.74
C GLN A 43 -4.34 12.82 15.56
N THR A 44 -4.20 12.23 14.37
CA THR A 44 -3.90 12.95 13.13
C THR A 44 -4.92 14.08 12.91
N LYS A 45 -6.22 13.75 13.06
CA LYS A 45 -7.30 14.74 12.94
C LYS A 45 -7.24 15.80 14.03
N ALA A 46 -6.98 15.40 15.28
CA ALA A 46 -6.82 16.34 16.40
C ALA A 46 -5.59 17.26 16.24
N ALA A 47 -4.58 16.79 15.51
CA ALA A 47 -3.36 17.53 15.22
C ALA A 47 -3.46 18.46 13.99
N ASN A 48 -4.61 18.47 13.30
CA ASN A 48 -4.75 19.12 12.00
C ASN A 48 -3.65 18.71 11.01
N ALA A 49 -3.28 17.43 11.03
CA ALA A 49 -2.22 16.86 10.20
C ALA A 49 -2.82 16.00 9.08
N PHE A 50 -2.04 15.76 8.03
CA PHE A 50 -2.29 14.72 7.04
C PHE A 50 -1.47 13.48 7.36
N LEU A 51 -2.07 12.29 7.25
CA LEU A 51 -1.36 11.01 7.39
C LEU A 51 -1.14 10.37 6.03
N ILE A 52 0.11 10.01 5.74
CA ILE A 52 0.47 9.12 4.63
C ILE A 52 1.04 7.83 5.23
N THR A 53 0.36 6.72 4.98
CA THR A 53 0.79 5.39 5.43
C THR A 53 0.46 4.34 4.39
N ARG A 54 1.20 3.22 4.40
CA ARG A 54 0.85 2.05 3.61
C ARG A 54 -0.33 1.32 4.27
N GLY A 55 -1.35 1.00 3.49
CA GLY A 55 -2.43 0.11 3.97
C GLY A 55 -1.91 -1.31 4.23
N PRO A 56 -2.09 -1.88 5.45
CA PRO A 56 -1.77 -3.28 5.69
C PRO A 56 -2.57 -4.21 4.77
N SER A 57 -1.90 -5.18 4.16
CA SER A 57 -2.52 -6.15 3.23
C SER A 57 -3.59 -7.03 3.88
N SER A 58 -3.61 -7.11 5.21
CA SER A 58 -4.64 -7.80 5.99
C SER A 58 -5.98 -7.07 6.03
N LEU A 59 -6.03 -5.76 5.79
CA LEU A 59 -7.25 -4.96 5.89
C LEU A 59 -8.20 -5.21 4.72
N ARG A 60 -9.50 -5.34 5.04
CA ARG A 60 -10.56 -5.55 4.03
C ARG A 60 -10.63 -4.43 3.00
N ILE A 61 -10.45 -3.17 3.43
CA ILE A 61 -10.46 -2.01 2.54
C ILE A 61 -9.33 -2.06 1.50
N VAL A 62 -8.14 -2.56 1.90
CA VAL A 62 -6.98 -2.69 1.00
C VAL A 62 -7.22 -3.81 0.00
N LYS A 63 -7.71 -4.97 0.46
CA LYS A 63 -8.05 -6.09 -0.42
C LYS A 63 -9.11 -5.71 -1.45
N ARG A 64 -10.14 -4.98 -1.01
CA ARG A 64 -11.20 -4.50 -1.90
C ARG A 64 -10.66 -3.52 -2.94
N ALA A 65 -9.86 -2.54 -2.53
CA ALA A 65 -9.25 -1.61 -3.47
C ALA A 65 -8.37 -2.33 -4.50
N LEU A 66 -7.55 -3.30 -4.09
CA LEU A 66 -6.74 -4.08 -5.03
C LEU A 66 -7.61 -4.87 -6.02
N ALA A 67 -8.66 -5.54 -5.54
CA ALA A 67 -9.57 -6.30 -6.41
C ALA A 67 -10.35 -5.40 -7.39
N GLU A 68 -10.74 -4.20 -6.95
CA GLU A 68 -11.36 -3.20 -7.84
C GLU A 68 -10.35 -2.72 -8.89
N ALA A 69 -9.11 -2.46 -8.50
CA ALA A 69 -8.04 -2.00 -9.39
C ALA A 69 -7.71 -2.97 -10.53
N ASP A 70 -7.95 -4.27 -10.33
CA ASP A 70 -7.79 -5.32 -11.34
C ASP A 70 -8.89 -5.33 -12.42
N SER A 71 -9.97 -4.53 -12.26
CA SER A 71 -11.04 -4.45 -13.25
C SER A 71 -10.57 -3.79 -14.56
N PRO A 72 -10.96 -4.33 -15.74
CA PRO A 72 -10.54 -3.79 -17.04
C PRO A 72 -10.97 -2.33 -17.30
N HIS A 73 -11.96 -1.83 -16.56
CA HIS A 73 -12.56 -0.52 -16.77
C HIS A 73 -12.03 0.55 -15.81
N ILE A 74 -11.01 0.23 -15.00
CA ILE A 74 -10.47 1.19 -14.03
C ILE A 74 -9.74 2.32 -14.77
N PRO A 75 -10.09 3.58 -14.47
CA PRO A 75 -9.45 4.74 -15.08
C PRO A 75 -8.11 5.01 -14.40
N TRP A 76 -7.12 4.17 -14.69
CA TRP A 76 -5.75 4.40 -14.29
C TRP A 76 -5.22 5.72 -14.85
N SER A 77 -4.31 6.37 -14.12
CA SER A 77 -3.56 7.48 -14.65
C SER A 77 -2.73 7.05 -15.87
N GLU A 78 -2.37 8.03 -16.70
CA GLU A 78 -1.29 7.82 -17.67
C GLU A 78 -0.01 7.34 -16.95
N PRO A 79 0.74 6.39 -17.52
CA PRO A 79 1.97 5.91 -16.92
C PRO A 79 3.04 7.01 -16.85
N PHE A 80 3.77 7.08 -15.74
CA PHE A 80 4.84 8.07 -15.51
C PHE A 80 6.09 7.43 -14.90
N THR A 81 7.22 8.12 -15.00
CA THR A 81 8.52 7.66 -14.46
C THR A 81 9.05 8.68 -13.47
N LEU A 82 9.56 8.21 -12.33
CA LEU A 82 10.14 9.06 -11.29
C LEU A 82 11.67 9.13 -11.34
N ALA A 83 12.33 8.15 -11.96
CA ALA A 83 13.79 8.12 -12.10
C ALA A 83 14.23 8.66 -13.46
N GLU A 84 15.32 9.41 -13.47
CA GLU A 84 15.86 10.04 -14.68
C GLU A 84 16.41 9.02 -15.70
N ARG A 85 16.84 7.83 -15.26
CA ARG A 85 17.39 6.77 -16.12
C ARG A 85 16.99 5.38 -15.65
N ASN A 86 16.59 4.52 -16.61
CA ASN A 86 16.21 3.11 -16.39
C ASN A 86 15.23 2.90 -15.21
N GLY A 87 14.29 3.83 -15.04
CA GLY A 87 13.30 3.80 -13.98
C GLY A 87 12.17 2.82 -14.24
N ALA A 88 11.55 2.32 -13.17
CA ALA A 88 10.24 1.70 -13.28
C ALA A 88 9.21 2.75 -13.73
N THR A 89 8.25 2.30 -14.53
CA THR A 89 7.07 3.09 -14.88
C THR A 89 5.98 2.76 -13.87
N TYR A 90 5.24 3.79 -13.47
CA TYR A 90 4.17 3.71 -12.49
C TYR A 90 2.87 4.20 -13.11
N ARG A 91 1.76 3.60 -12.72
CA ARG A 91 0.42 4.18 -12.89
C ARG A 91 -0.28 4.14 -11.55
N VAL A 92 -1.15 5.12 -11.33
CA VAL A 92 -1.88 5.26 -10.06
C VAL A 92 -3.38 5.30 -10.31
N TRP A 93 -4.13 4.74 -9.37
CA TRP A 93 -5.57 4.85 -9.32
C TRP A 93 -5.99 5.26 -7.91
N GLU A 94 -6.85 6.25 -7.84
CA GLU A 94 -7.37 6.82 -6.61
C GLU A 94 -8.79 6.33 -6.35
N THR A 95 -9.06 5.94 -5.11
CA THR A 95 -10.41 5.66 -4.62
C THR A 95 -10.55 6.13 -3.17
N SER A 96 -11.78 6.15 -2.66
CA SER A 96 -12.07 6.56 -1.29
C SER A 96 -12.81 5.47 -0.53
N SER A 97 -12.56 5.40 0.77
CA SER A 97 -13.22 4.45 1.67
C SER A 97 -13.37 5.03 3.07
N THR A 98 -13.94 4.25 3.98
CA THR A 98 -14.04 4.59 5.40
C THR A 98 -13.36 3.50 6.22
N TYR A 99 -12.47 3.90 7.13
CA TYR A 99 -11.79 2.99 8.05
C TYR A 99 -11.89 3.52 9.47
N GLU A 100 -12.36 2.69 10.41
CA GLU A 100 -12.52 3.05 11.82
C GLU A 100 -13.34 4.35 12.05
N GLY A 101 -14.28 4.65 11.14
CA GLY A 101 -15.11 5.87 11.19
C GLY A 101 -14.45 7.12 10.56
N HIS A 102 -13.26 7.00 10.00
CA HIS A 102 -12.56 8.09 9.31
C HIS A 102 -12.64 7.91 7.78
N PRO A 103 -12.95 8.96 7.01
CA PRO A 103 -12.79 8.92 5.57
C PRO A 103 -11.30 8.82 5.23
N VAL A 104 -10.96 7.90 4.34
CA VAL A 104 -9.58 7.67 3.91
C VAL A 104 -9.52 7.63 2.39
N ARG A 105 -8.51 8.31 1.84
CA ARG A 105 -8.15 8.20 0.43
C ARG A 105 -7.17 7.03 0.25
N LEU A 106 -7.46 6.16 -0.69
CA LEU A 106 -6.63 5.03 -1.07
C LEU A 106 -6.02 5.31 -2.43
N ILE A 107 -4.70 5.16 -2.53
CA ILE A 107 -3.95 5.28 -3.77
C ILE A 107 -3.36 3.91 -4.06
N VAL A 108 -3.86 3.25 -5.11
CA VAL A 108 -3.29 2.01 -5.62
C VAL A 108 -2.20 2.38 -6.62
N VAL A 109 -1.02 1.80 -6.46
CA VAL A 109 0.14 2.06 -7.30
C VAL A 109 0.56 0.76 -7.95
N GLU A 110 0.60 0.75 -9.28
CA GLU A 110 1.19 -0.34 -10.05
C GLU A 110 2.58 0.07 -10.53
N SER A 111 3.53 -0.86 -10.50
CA SER A 111 4.91 -0.64 -10.94
C SER A 111 5.36 -1.72 -11.92
N SER A 112 5.92 -1.31 -13.06
CA SER A 112 6.45 -2.25 -14.05
C SER A 112 7.60 -3.12 -13.52
N ALA A 113 8.35 -2.66 -12.51
CA ALA A 113 9.40 -3.46 -11.88
C ALA A 113 8.83 -4.56 -10.95
N LEU A 114 7.69 -4.30 -10.29
CA LEU A 114 7.02 -5.31 -9.47
C LEU A 114 6.37 -6.36 -10.36
N ASP A 115 5.81 -5.94 -11.48
CA ASP A 115 5.20 -6.82 -12.49
C ASP A 115 6.21 -7.85 -13.04
N GLN A 116 7.42 -7.39 -13.41
CA GLN A 116 8.49 -8.30 -13.85
C GLN A 116 8.91 -9.34 -12.80
N ARG A 117 8.89 -8.97 -11.50
CA ARG A 117 9.23 -9.91 -10.42
C ARG A 117 8.13 -10.94 -10.23
N LYS A 118 6.86 -10.52 -10.22
CA LYS A 118 5.71 -11.43 -10.11
C LYS A 118 5.62 -12.36 -11.32
N GLY A 119 5.80 -11.84 -12.53
CA GLY A 119 5.85 -12.64 -13.76
C GLY A 119 6.91 -13.74 -13.70
N LYS A 120 8.12 -13.44 -13.22
CA LYS A 120 9.18 -14.45 -13.03
C LYS A 120 8.82 -15.52 -12.00
N THR A 121 8.09 -15.16 -10.94
CA THR A 121 7.60 -16.15 -9.96
C THR A 121 6.53 -17.05 -10.57
N LEU A 122 5.55 -16.48 -11.27
CA LEU A 122 4.49 -17.23 -11.93
C LEU A 122 5.01 -18.16 -13.03
N GLU A 123 6.00 -17.72 -13.81
CA GLU A 123 6.67 -18.60 -14.79
C GLU A 123 7.40 -19.76 -14.11
N LYS A 124 8.09 -19.51 -12.99
CA LYS A 124 8.74 -20.57 -12.22
C LYS A 124 7.73 -21.59 -11.69
N GLU A 125 6.59 -21.13 -11.17
CA GLU A 125 5.51 -21.99 -10.69
C GLU A 125 4.93 -22.82 -11.85
N ARG A 126 4.65 -22.19 -13.00
CA ARG A 126 4.17 -22.89 -14.21
C ARG A 126 5.15 -23.95 -14.69
N THR A 127 6.45 -23.65 -14.73
CA THR A 127 7.47 -24.63 -15.15
C THR A 127 7.53 -25.82 -14.20
N LYS A 128 7.40 -25.60 -12.89
CA LYS A 128 7.37 -26.69 -11.89
C LYS A 128 6.14 -27.57 -12.05
N GLU A 129 4.96 -26.96 -12.22
CA GLU A 129 3.73 -27.73 -12.47
C GLU A 129 3.82 -28.54 -13.77
N ALA A 130 4.40 -27.97 -14.83
CA ALA A 130 4.61 -28.67 -16.09
C ALA A 130 5.58 -29.86 -15.97
N GLU A 131 6.64 -29.72 -15.16
CA GLU A 131 7.56 -30.83 -14.87
C GLU A 131 6.86 -31.95 -14.07
N LEU A 132 6.12 -31.60 -13.02
CA LEU A 132 5.35 -32.57 -12.22
C LEU A 132 4.33 -33.34 -13.06
N LEU A 133 3.61 -32.65 -13.96
CA LEU A 133 2.66 -33.29 -14.88
C LEU A 133 3.36 -34.26 -15.85
N ARG A 134 4.56 -33.94 -16.34
CA ARG A 134 5.35 -34.85 -17.19
C ARG A 134 5.85 -36.07 -16.43
N GLU A 135 6.29 -35.89 -15.18
CA GLU A 135 6.73 -36.99 -14.32
C GLU A 135 5.56 -37.94 -14.00
N GLU A 136 4.36 -37.41 -13.75
CA GLU A 136 3.16 -38.22 -13.60
C GLU A 136 2.82 -38.96 -14.90
N GLN A 137 2.77 -38.28 -16.06
CA GLN A 137 2.51 -38.95 -17.35
C GLN A 137 3.47 -40.12 -17.61
N ALA A 138 4.78 -39.94 -17.39
CA ALA A 138 5.78 -40.98 -17.55
C ALA A 138 5.68 -42.13 -16.52
N ARG A 139 4.92 -41.92 -15.43
CA ARG A 139 4.60 -42.94 -14.43
C ARG A 139 3.34 -43.74 -14.81
N TRP A 140 2.39 -43.12 -15.49
CA TRP A 140 1.18 -43.79 -15.99
C TRP A 140 1.42 -44.59 -17.29
N GLU A 141 2.43 -44.23 -18.07
CA GLU A 141 2.82 -44.93 -19.30
C GLU A 141 3.77 -46.13 -19.08
N ARG A 142 4.13 -46.43 -17.81
CA ARG A 142 4.91 -47.61 -17.40
C ARG A 142 4.03 -48.68 -16.77
#